data_AF-A0A3D2V1F8-F1
#
_entry.id   AF-A0A3D2V1F8-F1
#
_cell.length_a   1.000
_cell.length_b   1.000
_cell.length_c   1.000
_cell.angle_alpha   90.00
_cell.angle_beta   90.00
_cell.angle_gamma   90.00
#
_symmetry.space_group_name_H-M   'P 1'
#
loop_
_entity.id
_entity.type
_entity.pdbx_description
1 polymer ?
#
loop_
_entity_poly.entity_id
_entity_poly.type
_entity_poly.pdbx_seq_one_letter_code
_entity_poly.pdbx_strand_id
1 'polypeptide(L)'
;MSSDRKKRKRRKTKAGGIIHTYQRYDPVRFPGPTQPAPDLISGAFDHMLMYGNRRELTSEELARAIRIDPSQIQGLGPSLDGLIAMLEQRKQKILETYETGQVLEKSWMAYANLATSATPPPLLIDRYEHAVNQEQIYDLERLWYAVENDRSPFARHLVQLIEVLGNKYQIEDLASRYTFVGSETLEIDQAIMVKEELEKIDELLEQLRQAQENSQIYVIDMDMLSEFADEPDLEQLQNIQRMIEDYVKDLAESQGLDDVSGHFNLTPKAYKVFQGKLLERIFSNLQESKTGRHSGPIEGEGSVEVQQTKAYEFGDSIAHMDLPQTFINSLIRSGTGDSIKLHPDDIEVHKTRNSPKCATAVIMDMSGSMRYEGQYMNVKRMALALDGLIRSEYPGDFVQFIEMYTFGKLC
;
A
#
# COMPACT_ATOMS: atom_id res chain seq x y z
N MET A 1 35.46 12.39 79.49
CA MET A 1 35.23 10.93 79.53
C MET A 1 34.70 10.50 78.18
N SER A 2 35.40 9.55 77.51
CA SER A 2 35.00 8.70 76.36
C SER A 2 34.37 9.34 75.12
N SER A 3 34.59 8.93 73.88
CA SER A 3 35.33 7.83 73.24
C SER A 3 35.02 8.02 71.74
N ASP A 4 35.98 8.24 70.86
CA ASP A 4 36.70 7.23 70.06
C ASP A 4 36.17 7.08 68.61
N ARG A 5 37.10 7.36 67.68
CA ARG A 5 37.36 6.85 66.31
C ARG A 5 36.31 6.81 65.17
N LYS A 6 36.69 7.58 64.13
CA LYS A 6 36.93 7.22 62.70
C LYS A 6 35.77 6.66 61.86
N LYS A 7 35.50 7.33 60.71
CA LYS A 7 35.85 6.80 59.36
C LYS A 7 35.63 7.81 58.23
N ARG A 8 36.66 7.93 57.39
CA ARG A 8 36.73 8.60 56.08
C ARG A 8 35.60 8.13 55.14
N LYS A 9 34.89 9.06 54.48
CA LYS A 9 34.13 8.77 53.25
C LYS A 9 34.96 9.15 52.03
N ARG A 10 35.39 8.12 51.29
CA ARG A 10 36.06 8.18 49.99
C ARG A 10 35.11 8.78 48.94
N ARG A 11 35.60 9.77 48.18
CA ARG A 11 35.06 10.14 46.87
C ARG A 11 35.09 8.90 45.96
N LYS A 12 33.93 8.39 45.56
CA LYS A 12 33.82 7.44 44.46
C LYS A 12 33.69 8.23 43.16
N THR A 13 34.74 8.24 42.37
CA THR A 13 34.66 8.43 40.92
C THR A 13 33.78 7.31 40.36
N LYS A 14 32.58 7.67 39.87
CA LYS A 14 31.78 6.75 39.04
C LYS A 14 32.30 6.86 37.61
N ALA A 15 32.72 5.73 37.07
CA ALA A 15 32.98 5.54 35.65
C ALA A 15 31.74 5.98 34.85
N GLY A 16 31.96 6.75 33.78
CA GLY A 16 30.92 7.15 32.85
C GLY A 16 30.38 5.94 32.12
N GLY A 17 29.18 5.52 32.49
CA GLY A 17 28.32 4.73 31.62
C GLY A 17 27.56 5.70 30.72
N ILE A 18 27.68 5.53 29.41
CA ILE A 18 26.80 6.21 28.45
C ILE A 18 25.41 5.60 28.67
N ILE A 19 24.53 6.34 29.32
CA ILE A 19 23.10 6.01 29.38
C ILE A 19 22.52 6.52 28.06
N HIS A 20 22.37 5.63 27.08
CA HIS A 20 21.46 5.89 25.96
C HIS A 20 20.04 5.86 26.52
N THR A 21 19.48 7.02 26.83
CA THR A 21 18.04 7.16 27.03
C THR A 21 17.37 7.10 25.67
N TYR A 22 16.66 6.00 25.38
CA TYR A 22 15.69 5.99 24.29
C TYR A 22 14.57 6.99 24.63
N GLN A 23 14.70 8.23 24.14
CA GLN A 23 13.65 9.25 24.22
C GLN A 23 12.75 9.21 22.98
N ARG A 24 12.16 8.05 22.69
CA ARG A 24 11.01 7.91 21.77
C ARG A 24 10.52 6.46 21.76
N TYR A 25 9.88 6.07 22.85
CA TYR A 25 8.98 4.93 22.84
C TYR A 25 7.75 5.36 23.60
N ASP A 26 6.73 5.75 22.86
CA ASP A 26 5.41 6.06 23.40
C ASP A 26 4.62 4.74 23.42
N PRO A 27 4.26 4.18 24.60
CA PRO A 27 3.59 2.90 24.70
C PRO A 27 2.16 2.88 24.13
N VAL A 28 1.67 4.02 23.60
CA VAL A 28 0.36 4.16 22.96
C VAL A 28 0.36 3.70 21.48
N ARG A 29 1.52 3.41 20.88
CA ARG A 29 1.62 3.00 19.46
C ARG A 29 2.22 1.61 19.28
N PHE A 30 1.44 0.52 19.29
CA PHE A 30 1.92 -0.77 18.77
C PHE A 30 0.78 -1.71 18.36
N PRO A 31 0.91 -2.46 17.24
CA PRO A 31 0.73 -3.90 17.32
C PRO A 31 1.96 -4.52 17.99
N GLY A 32 1.76 -5.55 18.80
CA GLY A 32 2.82 -6.16 19.62
C GLY A 32 4.04 -6.63 18.81
N PRO A 33 5.23 -6.71 19.44
CA PRO A 33 6.52 -7.04 18.81
C PRO A 33 6.59 -8.43 18.14
N THR A 34 5.50 -9.19 18.15
CA THR A 34 5.38 -10.56 17.62
C THR A 34 4.45 -10.67 16.41
N GLN A 35 3.79 -9.59 15.97
CA GLN A 35 2.98 -9.64 14.75
C GLN A 35 3.83 -9.31 13.51
N PRO A 36 3.80 -10.12 12.44
CA PRO A 36 4.48 -9.78 11.20
C PRO A 36 3.84 -8.53 10.61
N ALA A 37 4.66 -7.53 10.29
CA ALA A 37 4.19 -6.28 9.68
C ALA A 37 3.42 -6.59 8.37
N PRO A 38 2.30 -5.89 8.10
CA PRO A 38 1.55 -6.08 6.86
C PRO A 38 2.47 -5.89 5.65
N ASP A 39 2.36 -6.79 4.67
CA ASP A 39 3.28 -6.88 3.55
C ASP A 39 2.94 -5.86 2.46
N LEU A 40 3.34 -4.60 2.69
CA LEU A 40 3.07 -3.46 1.80
C LEU A 40 3.85 -3.54 0.49
N ILE A 41 5.01 -4.21 0.51
CA ILE A 41 6.00 -4.15 -0.57
C ILE A 41 5.65 -5.11 -1.70
N SER A 42 5.11 -6.29 -1.39
CA SER A 42 4.83 -7.32 -2.40
C SER A 42 3.83 -6.88 -3.47
N GLY A 43 2.75 -6.18 -3.09
CA GLY A 43 1.73 -5.71 -4.04
C GLY A 43 2.22 -4.60 -4.97
N ALA A 44 2.88 -3.59 -4.41
CA ALA A 44 3.48 -2.48 -5.17
C ALA A 44 4.58 -2.97 -6.12
N PHE A 45 5.37 -3.96 -5.70
CA PHE A 45 6.48 -4.50 -6.46
C PHE A 45 6.03 -5.42 -7.60
N ASP A 46 4.97 -6.21 -7.41
CA ASP A 46 4.40 -7.05 -8.46
C ASP A 46 3.91 -6.24 -9.65
N HIS A 47 3.31 -5.09 -9.36
CA HIS A 47 2.90 -4.12 -10.38
C HIS A 47 4.13 -3.49 -11.07
N MET A 48 5.17 -3.11 -10.33
CA MET A 48 6.43 -2.57 -10.89
C MET A 48 7.15 -3.59 -11.79
N LEU A 49 7.22 -4.85 -11.37
CA LEU A 49 7.80 -5.95 -12.13
C LEU A 49 7.04 -6.22 -13.43
N MET A 50 5.71 -6.10 -13.39
CA MET A 50 4.83 -6.31 -14.54
C MET A 50 5.01 -5.24 -15.61
N TYR A 51 4.88 -3.97 -15.23
CA TYR A 51 4.74 -2.89 -16.21
C TYR A 51 6.04 -2.15 -16.51
N GLY A 52 7.12 -2.43 -15.78
CA GLY A 52 8.48 -1.93 -16.07
C GLY A 52 8.66 -0.41 -15.98
N ASN A 53 7.59 0.33 -15.72
CA ASN A 53 7.59 1.76 -15.53
C ASN A 53 7.51 2.10 -14.04
N ARG A 54 8.31 3.10 -13.65
CA ARG A 54 8.22 3.83 -12.39
C ARG A 54 6.90 4.60 -12.31
N ARG A 55 5.75 3.92 -12.42
CA ARG A 55 4.48 4.56 -12.09
C ARG A 55 4.46 4.65 -10.58
N GLU A 56 4.72 5.87 -10.11
CA GLU A 56 4.57 6.26 -8.72
C GLU A 56 3.13 5.96 -8.29
N LEU A 57 2.97 5.16 -7.23
CA LEU A 57 1.66 4.95 -6.63
C LEU A 57 1.26 6.25 -5.94
N THR A 58 0.04 6.73 -6.21
CA THR A 58 -0.52 7.86 -5.45
C THR A 58 -0.77 7.43 -4.01
N SER A 59 -0.84 8.39 -3.08
CA SER A 59 -1.24 8.14 -1.70
C SER A 59 -2.56 7.36 -1.60
N GLU A 60 -3.51 7.64 -2.49
CA GLU A 60 -4.79 6.94 -2.60
C GLU A 60 -4.66 5.48 -3.06
N GLU A 61 -3.87 5.21 -4.10
CA GLU A 61 -3.64 3.85 -4.62
C GLU A 61 -2.90 2.98 -3.58
N LEU A 62 -1.96 3.58 -2.84
CA LEU A 62 -1.23 2.90 -1.78
C LEU A 62 -2.11 2.64 -0.56
N ALA A 63 -2.95 3.61 -0.15
CA ALA A 63 -3.90 3.45 0.95
C ALA A 63 -4.98 2.38 0.67
N ARG A 64 -5.51 2.30 -0.56
CA ARG A 64 -6.45 1.23 -0.95
C ARG A 64 -5.84 -0.17 -0.87
N ALA A 65 -4.54 -0.29 -1.11
CA ALA A 65 -3.81 -1.55 -0.98
C ALA A 65 -3.57 -1.96 0.48
N ILE A 66 -3.70 -1.02 1.43
CA ILE A 66 -3.56 -1.26 2.86
C ILE A 66 -4.91 -1.73 3.41
N ARG A 67 -5.01 -3.02 3.72
CA ARG A 67 -6.07 -3.53 4.60
C ARG A 67 -5.65 -3.26 6.03
N ILE A 68 -6.10 -2.15 6.61
CA ILE A 68 -5.94 -1.91 8.06
C ILE A 68 -6.97 -2.80 8.76
N ASP A 69 -6.55 -3.54 9.78
CA ASP A 69 -7.48 -4.34 10.58
C ASP A 69 -8.34 -3.38 11.43
N PRO A 70 -9.69 -3.46 11.39
CA PRO A 70 -10.59 -2.56 12.12
C PRO A 70 -10.31 -2.49 13.63
N SER A 71 -9.72 -3.54 14.20
CA SER A 71 -9.35 -3.61 15.62
C SER A 71 -8.14 -2.74 16.00
N GLN A 72 -7.36 -2.28 15.01
CA GLN A 72 -6.15 -1.48 15.21
C GLN A 72 -6.40 0.03 15.27
N ILE A 73 -7.56 0.49 14.79
CA ILE A 73 -7.96 1.91 14.88
C ILE A 73 -9.04 2.03 15.97
N GLN A 74 -8.60 2.13 17.22
CA GLN A 74 -9.52 2.37 18.34
C GLN A 74 -10.28 3.69 18.15
N GLY A 75 -11.62 3.62 18.11
CA GLY A 75 -12.51 4.78 18.06
C GLY A 75 -13.27 4.99 16.75
N LEU A 76 -12.95 4.24 15.68
CA LEU A 76 -13.62 4.38 14.38
C LEU A 76 -15.06 3.84 14.34
N GLY A 77 -15.28 2.67 14.92
CA GLY A 77 -16.59 2.04 15.00
C GLY A 77 -17.66 2.98 15.58
N PRO A 78 -17.50 3.50 16.81
CA PRO A 78 -18.55 4.31 17.43
C PRO A 78 -18.82 5.65 16.75
N SER A 79 -17.87 6.25 16.02
CA SER A 79 -18.12 7.48 15.23
C SER A 79 -18.80 7.20 13.90
N LEU A 80 -18.41 6.12 13.20
CA LEU A 80 -19.06 5.71 11.95
C LEU A 80 -20.47 5.18 12.22
N ASP A 81 -20.66 4.39 13.27
CA ASP A 81 -21.98 3.92 13.72
C ASP A 81 -22.89 5.08 14.10
N GLY A 82 -22.34 6.13 14.74
CA GLY A 82 -23.08 7.34 15.07
C GLY A 82 -23.56 8.09 13.82
N LEU A 83 -22.70 8.25 12.81
CA LEU A 83 -23.05 8.88 11.54
C LEU A 83 -24.06 8.06 10.73
N ILE A 84 -23.88 6.74 10.68
CA ILE A 84 -24.85 5.81 10.07
C ILE A 84 -26.21 5.96 10.75
N ALA A 85 -26.26 5.94 12.09
CA ALA A 85 -27.49 6.09 12.84
C ALA A 85 -28.16 7.45 12.61
N MET A 86 -27.37 8.53 12.50
CA MET A 86 -27.86 9.88 12.21
C MET A 86 -28.50 9.95 10.81
N LEU A 87 -27.81 9.42 9.79
CA LEU A 87 -28.30 9.39 8.41
C LEU A 87 -29.55 8.50 8.28
N GLU A 88 -29.56 7.33 8.92
CA GLU A 88 -30.72 6.44 8.97
C GLU A 88 -31.92 7.11 9.67
N GLN A 89 -31.69 7.81 10.77
CA GLN A 89 -32.73 8.58 11.47
C GLN A 89 -33.29 9.71 10.59
N ARG A 90 -32.42 10.42 9.86
CA ARG A 90 -32.84 11.49 8.94
C ARG A 90 -33.66 10.92 7.78
N LYS A 91 -33.20 9.84 7.16
CA LYS A 91 -33.95 9.11 6.12
C LYS A 91 -35.32 8.68 6.62
N GLN A 92 -35.38 8.06 7.80
CA GLN A 92 -36.62 7.61 8.40
C GLN A 92 -37.58 8.78 8.65
N LYS A 93 -37.09 9.91 9.16
CA LYS A 93 -37.89 11.11 9.39
C LYS A 93 -38.52 11.64 8.10
N ILE A 94 -37.80 11.65 6.98
CA ILE A 94 -38.33 12.06 5.66
C ILE A 94 -39.48 11.12 5.25
N LEU A 95 -39.26 9.81 5.35
CA LEU A 95 -40.25 8.79 4.97
C LEU A 95 -41.51 8.80 5.85
N GLU A 96 -41.37 9.18 7.12
CA GLU A 96 -42.47 9.32 8.08
C GLU A 96 -43.22 10.65 7.97
N THR A 97 -42.60 11.69 7.38
CA THR A 97 -43.22 13.02 7.26
C THR A 97 -44.12 13.08 6.02
N TYR A 98 -43.60 12.65 4.88
CA TYR A 98 -44.24 12.86 3.58
C TYR A 98 -45.05 11.67 3.07
N GLU A 99 -45.96 11.95 2.15
CA GLU A 99 -46.62 10.96 1.30
C GLU A 99 -46.36 11.24 -0.19
N THR A 100 -46.28 10.17 -1.00
CA THR A 100 -46.00 10.27 -2.45
C THR A 100 -47.23 10.05 -3.35
N GLY A 101 -48.35 9.59 -2.80
CA GLY A 101 -49.54 9.24 -3.60
C GLY A 101 -50.11 10.42 -4.39
N GLN A 102 -50.34 11.55 -3.72
CA GLN A 102 -50.91 12.74 -4.38
C GLN A 102 -49.96 13.37 -5.39
N VAL A 103 -48.65 13.43 -5.11
CA VAL A 103 -47.68 14.03 -6.04
C VAL A 103 -47.50 13.19 -7.30
N LEU A 104 -47.64 11.87 -7.18
CA LEU A 104 -47.63 10.93 -8.30
C LEU A 104 -48.87 11.10 -9.18
N GLU A 105 -50.05 11.27 -8.59
CA GLU A 105 -51.26 11.60 -9.38
C GLU A 105 -51.13 12.98 -10.06
N LYS A 106 -50.59 13.99 -9.35
CA LYS A 106 -50.33 15.32 -9.91
C LYS A 106 -49.36 15.26 -11.09
N SER A 107 -48.30 14.45 -11.02
CA SER A 107 -47.31 14.34 -12.11
C SER A 107 -47.92 13.68 -13.36
N TRP A 108 -48.76 12.66 -13.18
CA TRP A 108 -49.52 12.03 -14.27
C TRP A 108 -50.49 13.01 -14.93
N MET A 109 -51.25 13.77 -14.13
CA MET A 109 -52.16 14.80 -14.62
C MET A 109 -51.42 15.91 -15.37
N ALA A 110 -50.28 16.37 -14.84
CA ALA A 110 -49.47 17.41 -15.47
C ALA A 110 -48.98 16.96 -16.86
N TYR A 111 -48.49 15.73 -16.97
CA TYR A 111 -48.06 15.15 -18.25
C TYR A 111 -49.23 15.03 -19.23
N ALA A 112 -50.34 14.43 -18.82
CA ALA A 112 -51.51 14.21 -19.68
C ALA A 112 -52.13 15.53 -20.18
N ASN A 113 -52.23 16.54 -19.31
CA ASN A 113 -52.73 17.87 -19.68
C ASN A 113 -51.80 18.56 -20.67
N LEU A 114 -50.48 18.46 -20.48
CA LEU A 114 -49.53 19.05 -21.40
C LEU A 114 -49.57 18.33 -22.75
N ALA A 115 -49.53 17.00 -22.76
CA ALA A 115 -49.57 16.19 -23.98
C ALA A 115 -50.83 16.46 -24.85
N THR A 116 -51.98 16.66 -24.22
CA THR A 116 -53.23 16.95 -24.94
C THR A 116 -53.35 18.39 -25.44
N SER A 117 -52.58 19.33 -24.88
CA SER A 117 -52.58 20.74 -25.28
C SER A 117 -51.77 21.03 -26.56
N ALA A 118 -51.02 20.04 -27.06
CA ALA A 118 -50.14 20.19 -28.20
C ALA A 118 -50.90 20.35 -29.53
N THR A 119 -50.31 21.11 -30.45
CA THR A 119 -50.75 21.20 -31.85
C THR A 119 -49.63 20.73 -32.79
N PRO A 120 -49.46 19.41 -32.98
CA PRO A 120 -48.43 18.85 -33.85
C PRO A 120 -48.65 19.21 -35.33
N PRO A 121 -47.59 19.48 -36.11
CA PRO A 121 -47.70 19.63 -37.56
C PRO A 121 -48.31 18.38 -38.23
N PRO A 122 -49.06 18.51 -39.34
CA PRO A 122 -49.78 17.40 -39.97
C PRO A 122 -48.92 16.17 -40.30
N LEU A 123 -47.64 16.37 -40.64
CA LEU A 123 -46.70 15.31 -40.99
C LEU A 123 -46.14 14.56 -39.77
N LEU A 124 -46.33 15.09 -38.56
CA LEU A 124 -45.75 14.58 -37.32
C LEU A 124 -46.81 14.07 -36.32
N ILE A 125 -48.10 14.17 -36.63
CA ILE A 125 -49.21 13.79 -35.72
C ILE A 125 -49.07 12.34 -35.27
N ASP A 126 -49.04 11.38 -36.19
CA ASP A 126 -48.97 9.95 -35.85
C ASP A 126 -47.73 9.60 -35.02
N ARG A 127 -46.60 10.25 -35.33
CA ARG A 127 -45.35 10.05 -34.58
C ARG A 127 -45.43 10.67 -33.19
N TYR A 128 -46.06 11.83 -33.06
CA TYR A 128 -46.30 12.50 -31.79
C TYR A 128 -47.23 11.69 -30.89
N GLU A 129 -48.36 11.22 -31.41
CA GLU A 129 -49.29 10.36 -30.67
C GLU A 129 -48.61 9.06 -30.23
N HIS A 130 -47.80 8.45 -31.10
CA HIS A 130 -47.03 7.27 -30.72
C HIS A 130 -46.03 7.58 -29.59
N ALA A 131 -45.27 8.68 -29.70
CA ALA A 131 -44.27 9.06 -28.68
C ALA A 131 -44.91 9.39 -27.33
N VAL A 132 -46.06 10.06 -27.33
CA VAL A 132 -46.84 10.34 -26.11
C VAL A 132 -47.38 9.06 -25.49
N ASN A 133 -47.94 8.15 -26.28
CA ASN A 133 -48.52 6.90 -25.76
C ASN A 133 -47.47 5.92 -25.22
N GLN A 134 -46.27 5.90 -25.81
CA GLN A 134 -45.15 5.08 -25.32
C GLN A 134 -44.44 5.72 -24.12
N GLU A 135 -44.71 7.02 -23.87
CA GLU A 135 -44.09 7.84 -22.85
C GLU A 135 -42.56 7.81 -22.89
N GLN A 136 -41.93 7.59 -24.05
CA GLN A 136 -40.47 7.50 -24.14
C GLN A 136 -39.82 8.86 -24.42
N ILE A 137 -38.92 9.30 -23.54
CA ILE A 137 -38.15 10.55 -23.74
C ILE A 137 -37.41 10.55 -25.09
N TYR A 138 -36.77 9.42 -25.43
CA TYR A 138 -36.02 9.28 -26.68
C TYR A 138 -36.87 9.53 -27.94
N ASP A 139 -38.14 9.10 -27.94
CA ASP A 139 -39.03 9.31 -29.08
C ASP A 139 -39.45 10.79 -29.21
N LEU A 140 -39.64 11.47 -28.08
CA LEU A 140 -39.91 12.91 -28.03
C LEU A 140 -38.70 13.74 -28.46
N GLU A 141 -37.49 13.36 -28.07
CA GLU A 141 -36.25 13.99 -28.53
C GLU A 141 -36.07 13.84 -30.04
N ARG A 142 -36.33 12.65 -30.58
CA ARG A 142 -36.26 12.40 -32.02
C ARG A 142 -37.27 13.23 -32.79
N LEU A 143 -38.45 13.46 -32.23
CA LEU A 143 -39.44 14.40 -32.77
C LEU A 143 -38.93 15.83 -32.73
N TRP A 144 -38.29 16.25 -31.64
CA TRP A 144 -37.71 17.58 -31.52
C TRP A 144 -36.64 17.82 -32.60
N TYR A 145 -35.72 16.87 -32.82
CA TYR A 145 -34.74 16.95 -33.91
C TYR A 145 -35.35 16.92 -35.32
N ALA A 146 -36.51 16.28 -35.48
CA ALA A 146 -37.22 16.26 -36.76
C ALA A 146 -37.93 17.60 -37.05
N VAL A 147 -38.12 18.45 -36.04
CA VAL A 147 -38.64 19.81 -36.22
C VAL A 147 -37.46 20.71 -36.61
N GLU A 148 -37.36 21.03 -37.90
CA GLU A 148 -36.27 21.86 -38.47
C GLU A 148 -36.15 23.29 -37.88
N ASN A 149 -37.14 23.72 -37.08
CA ASN A 149 -37.19 25.06 -36.49
C ASN A 149 -37.40 25.01 -34.97
N ASP A 150 -36.28 25.12 -34.25
CA ASP A 150 -36.20 25.14 -32.78
C ASP A 150 -37.02 26.28 -32.13
N ARG A 151 -37.37 27.32 -32.89
CA ARG A 151 -38.16 28.45 -32.38
C ARG A 151 -39.67 28.25 -32.53
N SER A 152 -40.10 27.15 -33.15
CA SER A 152 -41.53 26.88 -33.35
C SER A 152 -42.25 26.65 -32.02
N PRO A 153 -43.55 27.01 -31.91
CA PRO A 153 -44.35 26.73 -30.71
C PRO A 153 -44.35 25.24 -30.35
N PHE A 154 -44.36 24.36 -31.36
CA PHE A 154 -44.33 22.91 -31.17
C PHE A 154 -42.98 22.41 -30.65
N ALA A 155 -41.85 22.92 -31.14
CA ALA A 155 -40.53 22.57 -30.60
C ALA A 155 -40.38 22.95 -29.13
N ARG A 156 -40.85 24.14 -28.73
CA ARG A 156 -40.86 24.56 -27.32
C ARG A 156 -41.77 23.68 -26.46
N HIS A 157 -42.92 23.30 -27.02
CA HIS A 157 -43.84 22.39 -26.36
C HIS A 157 -43.21 21.02 -26.11
N LEU A 158 -42.49 20.46 -27.10
CA LEU A 158 -41.79 19.18 -26.94
C LEU A 158 -40.74 19.24 -25.81
N VAL A 159 -39.99 20.33 -25.69
CA VAL A 159 -39.01 20.50 -24.59
C VAL A 159 -39.72 20.48 -23.23
N GLN A 160 -40.81 21.23 -23.08
CA GLN A 160 -41.60 21.23 -21.85
C GLN A 160 -42.20 19.84 -21.55
N LEU A 161 -42.65 19.13 -22.58
CA LEU A 161 -43.21 17.79 -22.43
C LEU A 161 -42.15 16.77 -22.00
N ILE A 162 -40.94 16.87 -22.54
CA ILE A 162 -39.79 16.05 -22.13
C ILE A 162 -39.44 16.32 -20.66
N GLU A 163 -39.41 17.60 -20.25
CA GLU A 163 -39.14 17.99 -18.87
C GLU A 163 -40.20 17.43 -17.90
N VAL A 164 -41.49 17.60 -18.20
CA VAL A 164 -42.59 17.07 -17.36
C VAL A 164 -42.58 15.55 -17.31
N LEU A 165 -42.25 14.87 -18.42
CA LEU A 165 -42.09 13.42 -18.46
C LEU A 165 -40.89 12.96 -17.60
N GLY A 166 -39.77 13.70 -17.66
CA GLY A 166 -38.63 13.48 -16.79
C GLY A 166 -39.00 13.59 -15.31
N ASN A 167 -39.73 14.65 -14.94
CA ASN A 167 -40.22 14.84 -13.56
C ASN A 167 -41.15 13.71 -13.12
N LYS A 168 -42.05 13.27 -14.00
CA LYS A 168 -42.93 12.11 -13.77
C LYS A 168 -42.10 10.86 -13.44
N TYR A 169 -41.06 10.56 -14.23
CA TYR A 169 -40.19 9.41 -13.97
C TYR A 169 -39.41 9.51 -12.66
N GLN A 170 -38.89 10.70 -12.31
CA GLN A 170 -38.23 10.89 -11.03
C GLN A 170 -39.16 10.58 -9.85
N ILE A 171 -40.43 11.01 -9.94
CA ILE A 171 -41.43 10.77 -8.90
C ILE A 171 -41.87 9.29 -8.85
N GLU A 172 -42.03 8.63 -9.99
CA GLU A 172 -42.33 7.19 -10.05
C GLU A 172 -41.19 6.36 -9.46
N ASP A 173 -39.94 6.69 -9.79
CA ASP A 173 -38.76 6.05 -9.23
C ASP A 173 -38.72 6.24 -7.71
N LEU A 174 -38.95 7.47 -7.22
CA LEU A 174 -39.06 7.78 -5.78
C LEU A 174 -40.12 6.92 -5.08
N ALA A 175 -41.33 6.86 -5.62
CA ALA A 175 -42.44 6.09 -5.04
C ALA A 175 -42.21 4.57 -5.11
N SER A 176 -41.43 4.09 -6.08
CA SER A 176 -41.11 2.67 -6.23
C SER A 176 -39.98 2.21 -5.30
N ARG A 177 -38.95 3.04 -5.10
CA ARG A 177 -37.77 2.70 -4.29
C ARG A 177 -38.03 2.85 -2.80
N TYR A 178 -38.85 3.82 -2.40
CA TYR A 178 -39.04 4.18 -1.00
C TYR A 178 -40.50 4.00 -0.58
N THR A 179 -40.70 3.44 0.62
CA THR A 179 -42.03 3.32 1.22
C THR A 179 -42.26 4.50 2.16
N PHE A 180 -43.11 5.43 1.74
CA PHE A 180 -43.53 6.57 2.54
C PHE A 180 -44.73 6.18 3.42
N VAL A 181 -44.71 6.62 4.68
CA VAL A 181 -45.75 6.32 5.69
C VAL A 181 -46.39 7.60 6.24
N GLY A 182 -45.86 8.77 5.86
CA GLY A 182 -46.34 10.07 6.32
C GLY A 182 -47.67 10.51 5.70
N SER A 183 -48.02 11.75 6.01
CA SER A 183 -49.29 12.37 5.57
C SER A 183 -49.12 13.75 4.94
N GLU A 184 -47.92 14.31 4.95
CA GLU A 184 -47.64 15.61 4.33
C GLU A 184 -47.52 15.47 2.82
N THR A 185 -48.30 16.25 2.09
CA THR A 185 -48.35 16.20 0.63
C THR A 185 -47.16 16.95 0.02
N LEU A 186 -46.52 16.36 -0.99
CA LEU A 186 -45.44 17.00 -1.73
C LEU A 186 -45.95 17.71 -3.00
N GLU A 187 -45.30 18.82 -3.35
CA GLU A 187 -45.34 19.34 -4.72
C GLU A 187 -44.27 18.68 -5.60
N ILE A 188 -44.39 18.79 -6.93
CA ILE A 188 -43.49 18.12 -7.89
C ILE A 188 -42.02 18.46 -7.60
N ASP A 189 -41.69 19.75 -7.50
CA ASP A 189 -40.31 20.19 -7.25
C ASP A 189 -39.81 19.74 -5.87
N GLN A 190 -40.68 19.74 -4.87
CA GLN A 190 -40.33 19.27 -3.53
C GLN A 190 -40.06 17.76 -3.51
N ALA A 191 -40.84 16.97 -4.25
CA ALA A 191 -40.63 15.54 -4.37
C ALA A 191 -39.29 15.22 -5.05
N ILE A 192 -38.90 15.99 -6.06
CA ILE A 192 -37.58 15.84 -6.71
C ILE A 192 -36.46 16.16 -5.71
N MET A 193 -36.56 17.27 -4.95
CA MET A 193 -35.57 17.61 -3.92
C MET A 193 -35.47 16.53 -2.83
N VAL A 194 -36.61 15.99 -2.38
CA VAL A 194 -36.65 14.90 -1.40
C VAL A 194 -36.00 13.63 -1.96
N LYS A 195 -36.21 13.32 -3.23
CA LYS A 195 -35.54 12.20 -3.91
C LYS A 195 -34.04 12.38 -3.92
N GLU A 196 -33.55 13.55 -4.33
CA GLU A 196 -32.11 13.86 -4.35
C GLU A 196 -31.50 13.74 -2.95
N GLU A 197 -32.20 14.24 -1.91
CA GLU A 197 -31.75 14.10 -0.52
C GLU A 197 -31.67 12.63 -0.09
N LEU A 198 -32.68 11.81 -0.41
CA LEU A 198 -32.70 10.37 -0.09
C LEU A 198 -31.61 9.59 -0.83
N GLU A 199 -31.37 9.89 -2.10
CA GLU A 199 -30.32 9.26 -2.90
C GLU A 199 -28.92 9.59 -2.37
N LYS A 200 -28.67 10.85 -1.98
CA LYS A 200 -27.42 11.26 -1.31
C LYS A 200 -27.22 10.52 0.01
N ILE A 201 -28.28 10.41 0.83
CA ILE A 201 -28.20 9.69 2.10
C ILE A 201 -27.86 8.21 1.86
N ASP A 202 -28.47 7.57 0.86
CA ASP A 202 -28.19 6.17 0.53
C ASP A 202 -26.77 5.96 0.02
N GLU A 203 -26.25 6.88 -0.79
CA GLU A 203 -24.85 6.86 -1.24
C GLU A 203 -23.88 6.98 -0.07
N LEU A 204 -24.12 7.94 0.84
CA LEU A 204 -23.30 8.11 2.04
C LEU A 204 -23.36 6.90 2.97
N LEU A 205 -24.54 6.31 3.16
CA LEU A 205 -24.70 5.10 3.98
C LEU A 205 -23.90 3.93 3.39
N GLU A 206 -23.91 3.77 2.08
CA GLU A 206 -23.11 2.74 1.41
C GLU A 206 -21.61 3.00 1.57
N GLN A 207 -21.15 4.24 1.37
CA GLN A 207 -19.75 4.63 1.59
C GLN A 207 -19.30 4.39 3.04
N LEU A 208 -20.12 4.75 4.03
CA LEU A 208 -19.83 4.55 5.45
C LEU A 208 -19.77 3.07 5.83
N ARG A 209 -20.69 2.23 5.31
CA ARG A 209 -20.67 0.77 5.52
C ARG A 209 -19.44 0.13 4.87
N GLN A 210 -19.10 0.53 3.65
CA GLN A 210 -17.87 0.07 2.99
C GLN A 210 -16.61 0.51 3.73
N ALA A 211 -16.59 1.73 4.28
CA ALA A 211 -15.50 2.22 5.10
C ALA A 211 -15.38 1.42 6.42
N GLN A 212 -16.51 1.04 7.03
CA GLN A 212 -16.55 0.19 8.22
C GLN A 212 -16.02 -1.23 7.92
N GLU A 213 -16.43 -1.84 6.80
CA GLU A 213 -16.01 -3.20 6.44
C GLU A 213 -14.56 -3.28 5.96
N ASN A 214 -14.11 -2.30 5.17
CA ASN A 214 -12.80 -2.33 4.51
C ASN A 214 -11.74 -1.46 5.20
N SER A 215 -12.08 -0.72 6.25
CA SER A 215 -11.23 0.30 6.89
C SER A 215 -10.71 1.37 5.92
N GLN A 216 -11.48 1.68 4.88
CA GLN A 216 -11.12 2.63 3.81
C GLN A 216 -11.91 3.94 3.93
N ILE A 217 -11.44 4.85 4.78
CA ILE A 217 -12.09 6.15 5.05
C ILE A 217 -11.99 7.12 3.86
N TYR A 218 -11.01 6.94 2.98
CA TYR A 218 -10.81 7.78 1.79
C TYR A 218 -11.93 7.67 0.74
N VAL A 219 -12.86 6.73 0.90
CA VAL A 219 -13.98 6.54 -0.02
C VAL A 219 -15.19 7.41 0.37
N ILE A 220 -15.16 8.07 1.54
CA ILE A 220 -16.26 8.91 2.01
C ILE A 220 -16.16 10.30 1.40
N ASP A 221 -17.23 10.74 0.75
CA ASP A 221 -17.37 12.11 0.26
C ASP A 221 -17.67 13.06 1.42
N MET A 222 -16.65 13.83 1.82
CA MET A 222 -16.75 14.77 2.95
C MET A 222 -17.58 16.01 2.63
N ASP A 223 -17.63 16.43 1.36
CA ASP A 223 -18.42 17.58 0.94
C ASP A 223 -19.91 17.23 1.05
N MET A 224 -20.29 16.03 0.56
CA MET A 224 -21.65 15.54 0.67
C MET A 224 -22.04 15.28 2.14
N LEU A 225 -21.15 14.70 2.95
CA LEU A 225 -21.42 14.45 4.37
C LEU A 225 -21.64 15.76 5.16
N SER A 226 -20.97 16.84 4.77
CA SER A 226 -21.09 18.14 5.43
C SER A 226 -22.48 18.79 5.30
N GLU A 227 -23.29 18.38 4.32
CA GLU A 227 -24.69 18.83 4.20
C GLU A 227 -25.59 18.24 5.31
N PHE A 228 -25.16 17.13 5.92
CA PHE A 228 -25.98 16.34 6.83
C PHE A 228 -25.42 16.26 8.26
N ALA A 229 -24.10 16.26 8.41
CA ALA A 229 -23.41 16.09 9.68
C ALA A 229 -23.03 17.43 10.33
N ASP A 230 -22.98 17.44 11.66
CA ASP A 230 -22.56 18.61 12.43
C ASP A 230 -21.02 18.80 12.37
N GLU A 231 -20.55 20.04 12.46
CA GLU A 231 -19.11 20.40 12.51
C GLU A 231 -18.25 19.51 13.43
N PRO A 232 -18.63 19.19 14.68
CA PRO A 232 -17.82 18.31 15.55
C PRO A 232 -17.60 16.90 14.99
N ASP A 233 -18.58 16.33 14.29
CA ASP A 233 -18.47 14.98 13.73
C ASP A 233 -17.53 14.98 12.50
N LEU A 234 -17.59 16.04 11.70
CA LEU A 234 -16.69 16.27 10.56
C LEU A 234 -15.25 16.47 11.03
N GLU A 235 -15.02 17.28 12.07
CA GLU A 235 -13.70 17.48 12.65
C GLU A 235 -13.10 16.17 13.17
N GLN A 236 -13.92 15.32 13.80
CA GLN A 236 -13.48 14.02 14.27
C GLN A 236 -13.05 13.11 13.11
N LEU A 237 -13.83 13.04 12.03
CA LEU A 237 -13.46 12.27 10.84
C LEU A 237 -12.17 12.78 10.17
N GLN A 238 -12.03 14.09 10.03
CA GLN A 238 -10.81 14.70 9.47
C GLN A 238 -9.58 14.39 10.33
N ASN A 239 -9.71 14.43 11.66
CA ASN A 239 -8.63 14.08 12.57
C ASN A 239 -8.24 12.60 12.43
N ILE A 240 -9.21 11.71 12.23
CA ILE A 240 -8.93 10.29 12.01
C ILE A 240 -8.28 10.06 10.64
N GLN A 241 -8.74 10.73 9.59
CA GLN A 241 -8.07 10.69 8.27
C GLN A 241 -6.60 11.09 8.36
N ARG A 242 -6.30 12.23 9.01
CA ARG A 242 -4.92 12.69 9.24
C ARG A 242 -4.09 11.67 10.03
N MET A 243 -4.68 11.06 11.05
CA MET A 243 -4.00 10.03 11.84
C MET A 243 -3.65 8.79 11.00
N ILE A 244 -4.56 8.39 10.10
CA ILE A 244 -4.31 7.28 9.16
C ILE A 244 -3.24 7.68 8.14
N GLU A 245 -3.29 8.90 7.60
CA GLU A 245 -2.24 9.42 6.69
C GLU A 245 -0.87 9.38 7.36
N ASP A 246 -0.77 9.90 8.59
CA ASP A 246 0.46 9.89 9.36
C ASP A 246 0.94 8.45 9.65
N TYR A 247 0.02 7.53 9.95
CA TYR A 247 0.35 6.13 10.18
C TYR A 247 0.83 5.41 8.92
N VAL A 248 0.16 5.64 7.78
CA VAL A 248 0.55 5.11 6.47
C VAL A 248 1.92 5.65 6.09
N LYS A 249 2.17 6.95 6.35
CA LYS A 249 3.46 7.59 6.12
C LYS A 249 4.56 7.00 7.02
N ASP A 250 4.32 6.84 8.31
CA ASP A 250 5.26 6.23 9.25
C ASP A 250 5.58 4.77 8.84
N LEU A 251 4.56 4.01 8.41
CA LEU A 251 4.73 2.67 7.87
C LEU A 251 5.55 2.67 6.59
N ALA A 252 5.24 3.57 5.65
CA ALA A 252 5.96 3.74 4.39
C ALA A 252 7.45 4.06 4.67
N GLU A 253 7.75 5.04 5.52
CA GLU A 253 9.11 5.41 5.93
C GLU A 253 9.85 4.24 6.60
N SER A 254 9.17 3.49 7.49
CA SER A 254 9.77 2.33 8.19
C SER A 254 10.14 1.21 7.22
N GLN A 255 9.38 1.06 6.14
CA GLN A 255 9.60 0.09 5.07
C GLN A 255 10.49 0.64 3.95
N GLY A 256 10.95 1.90 4.06
CA GLY A 256 11.85 2.54 3.12
C GLY A 256 11.16 3.04 1.85
N LEU A 257 9.94 3.51 1.92
CA LEU A 257 9.29 4.28 0.86
C LEU A 257 9.46 5.76 1.23
N ASP A 258 10.18 6.52 0.41
CA ASP A 258 10.31 7.97 0.58
C ASP A 258 9.16 8.65 -0.17
N ASP A 259 8.40 9.48 0.53
CA ASP A 259 7.37 10.33 -0.04
C ASP A 259 8.03 11.57 -0.68
N VAL A 260 8.01 11.65 -2.01
CA VAL A 260 8.39 12.84 -2.74
C VAL A 260 7.13 13.42 -3.39
N SER A 261 6.53 14.41 -2.74
CA SER A 261 5.40 15.18 -3.29
C SER A 261 4.12 14.36 -3.56
N GLY A 262 3.76 13.40 -2.69
CA GLY A 262 2.57 12.55 -2.85
C GLY A 262 2.81 11.29 -3.69
N HIS A 263 4.09 11.02 -4.00
CA HIS A 263 4.55 9.89 -4.77
C HIS A 263 5.57 9.09 -3.96
N PHE A 264 5.21 7.85 -3.62
CA PHE A 264 6.08 6.96 -2.84
C PHE A 264 7.12 6.31 -3.75
N ASN A 265 8.39 6.65 -3.52
CA ASN A 265 9.53 6.08 -4.22
C ASN A 265 10.24 5.01 -3.36
N LEU A 266 10.57 3.88 -3.97
CA LEU A 266 11.32 2.79 -3.32
C LEU A 266 12.75 3.25 -2.97
N THR A 267 13.05 3.34 -1.68
CA THR A 267 14.42 3.64 -1.23
C THR A 267 15.33 2.42 -1.39
N PRO A 268 16.66 2.62 -1.45
CA PRO A 268 17.64 1.53 -1.41
C PRO A 268 17.51 0.61 -0.19
N LYS A 269 16.93 1.10 0.92
CA LYS A 269 16.69 0.32 2.13
C LYS A 269 15.49 -0.62 1.95
N ALA A 270 14.40 -0.16 1.34
CA ALA A 270 13.25 -0.99 0.99
C ALA A 270 13.65 -2.14 0.06
N TYR A 271 14.49 -1.83 -0.93
CA TYR A 271 14.98 -2.81 -1.89
C TYR A 271 15.73 -3.96 -1.20
N LYS A 272 16.58 -3.67 -0.19
CA LYS A 272 17.29 -4.69 0.58
C LYS A 272 16.37 -5.54 1.47
N VAL A 273 15.41 -4.92 2.16
CA VAL A 273 14.44 -5.63 3.00
C VAL A 273 13.57 -6.55 2.14
N PHE A 274 13.16 -6.07 0.97
CA PHE A 274 12.41 -6.84 0.00
C PHE A 274 13.21 -8.03 -0.55
N GLN A 275 14.45 -7.80 -0.98
CA GLN A 275 15.34 -8.87 -1.44
C GLN A 275 15.43 -10.00 -0.39
N GLY A 276 15.56 -9.64 0.90
CA GLY A 276 15.56 -10.60 2.01
C GLY A 276 14.26 -11.42 2.11
N LYS A 277 13.09 -10.77 2.08
CA LYS A 277 11.78 -11.46 2.12
C LYS A 277 11.54 -12.34 0.88
N LEU A 278 11.95 -11.88 -0.30
CA LEU A 278 11.81 -12.62 -1.54
C LEU A 278 12.66 -13.90 -1.52
N LEU A 279 13.90 -13.79 -1.00
CA LEU A 279 14.77 -14.93 -0.77
C LEU A 279 14.12 -15.93 0.19
N GLU A 280 13.61 -15.47 1.32
CA GLU A 280 12.94 -16.33 2.31
C GLU A 280 11.74 -17.07 1.70
N ARG A 281 10.94 -16.40 0.84
CA ARG A 281 9.79 -17.00 0.16
C ARG A 281 10.16 -17.97 -0.97
N ILE A 282 11.25 -17.71 -1.70
CA ILE A 282 11.74 -18.63 -2.75
C ILE A 282 12.35 -19.87 -2.10
N PHE A 283 13.16 -19.70 -1.06
CA PHE A 283 13.84 -20.80 -0.37
C PHE A 283 12.94 -21.60 0.57
N SER A 284 11.86 -21.03 1.10
CA SER A 284 10.86 -21.80 1.87
C SER A 284 10.12 -22.84 1.02
N ASN A 285 10.10 -22.65 -0.31
CA ASN A 285 9.49 -23.58 -1.26
C ASN A 285 10.51 -24.52 -1.93
N LEU A 286 11.83 -24.33 -1.73
CA LEU A 286 12.84 -25.26 -2.23
C LEU A 286 12.94 -26.47 -1.29
N GLN A 287 12.65 -27.68 -1.80
CA GLN A 287 12.89 -28.92 -1.06
C GLN A 287 14.35 -28.99 -0.59
N GLU A 288 14.57 -29.50 0.64
CA GLU A 288 15.87 -29.66 1.32
C GLU A 288 16.92 -30.53 0.59
N SER A 289 16.70 -30.87 -0.68
CA SER A 289 17.61 -31.73 -1.41
C SER A 289 18.71 -30.93 -2.11
N LYS A 290 19.91 -31.05 -1.54
CA LYS A 290 21.24 -30.85 -2.15
C LYS A 290 21.75 -29.41 -2.23
N THR A 291 22.13 -28.85 -1.09
CA THR A 291 23.26 -27.90 -1.05
C THR A 291 24.25 -28.35 0.02
N GLY A 292 25.28 -29.07 -0.42
CA GLY A 292 26.53 -29.04 0.32
C GLY A 292 26.96 -27.58 0.36
N ARG A 293 26.84 -26.95 1.52
CA ARG A 293 27.46 -25.65 1.76
C ARG A 293 28.92 -25.80 1.35
N HIS A 294 29.45 -24.89 0.53
CA HIS A 294 30.89 -24.74 0.37
C HIS A 294 31.47 -24.19 1.69
N SER A 295 31.38 -24.97 2.76
CA SER A 295 31.90 -24.64 4.09
C SER A 295 33.33 -25.17 4.27
N GLY A 296 34.14 -25.03 3.22
CA GLY A 296 35.57 -25.22 3.33
C GLY A 296 36.21 -23.85 3.13
N PRO A 297 36.76 -23.18 4.16
CA PRO A 297 37.79 -22.19 3.89
C PRO A 297 38.86 -22.90 3.06
N ILE A 298 39.09 -22.42 1.83
CA ILE A 298 40.21 -22.90 1.02
C ILE A 298 41.45 -22.40 1.74
N GLU A 299 42.01 -23.24 2.63
CA GLU A 299 43.32 -23.00 3.24
C GLU A 299 44.34 -22.92 2.11
N GLY A 300 45.00 -21.78 1.97
CA GLY A 300 45.94 -21.49 0.88
C GLY A 300 46.57 -20.12 1.07
N GLU A 301 47.68 -19.88 0.35
CA GLU A 301 48.41 -18.62 0.42
C GLU A 301 47.49 -17.42 0.12
N GLY A 302 47.25 -16.61 1.14
CA GLY A 302 46.43 -15.40 1.07
C GLY A 302 47.14 -14.20 1.70
N SER A 303 46.65 -12.99 1.44
CA SER A 303 47.26 -11.75 1.92
C SER A 303 46.88 -11.35 3.36
N VAL A 304 46.04 -12.15 4.04
CA VAL A 304 45.56 -11.86 5.39
C VAL A 304 46.01 -12.97 6.34
N GLU A 305 46.87 -12.59 7.29
CA GLU A 305 47.34 -13.45 8.38
C GLU A 305 46.22 -13.65 9.42
N VAL A 306 46.02 -14.90 9.84
CA VAL A 306 45.15 -15.27 10.96
C VAL A 306 46.01 -15.46 12.21
N GLN A 307 45.49 -15.13 13.39
CA GLN A 307 46.21 -15.31 14.67
C GLN A 307 46.55 -16.76 15.02
N GLN A 308 46.00 -17.74 14.29
CA GLN A 308 46.29 -19.14 14.50
C GLN A 308 47.56 -19.53 13.75
N THR A 309 48.56 -20.00 14.48
CA THR A 309 49.81 -20.52 13.91
C THR A 309 49.71 -22.01 13.60
N LYS A 310 50.53 -22.47 12.68
CA LYS A 310 50.82 -23.90 12.44
C LYS A 310 52.33 -24.12 12.38
N ALA A 311 52.77 -25.35 12.63
CA ALA A 311 54.15 -25.75 12.39
C ALA A 311 54.49 -25.62 10.89
N TYR A 312 55.71 -25.18 10.59
CA TYR A 312 56.18 -25.02 9.22
C TYR A 312 56.19 -26.33 8.45
N GLU A 313 55.56 -26.35 7.28
CA GLU A 313 55.66 -27.44 6.31
C GLU A 313 56.36 -26.96 5.03
N PHE A 314 57.06 -27.85 4.35
CA PHE A 314 57.79 -27.52 3.13
C PHE A 314 56.81 -27.01 2.05
N GLY A 315 56.93 -25.73 1.69
CA GLY A 315 56.02 -25.05 0.77
C GLY A 315 55.31 -23.83 1.38
N ASP A 316 55.34 -23.67 2.70
CA ASP A 316 54.79 -22.49 3.37
C ASP A 316 55.67 -21.24 3.15
N SER A 317 55.04 -20.08 2.98
CA SER A 317 55.73 -18.79 2.85
C SER A 317 56.33 -18.33 4.18
N ILE A 318 57.65 -18.12 4.20
CA ILE A 318 58.41 -17.62 5.35
C ILE A 318 58.05 -16.15 5.68
N ALA A 319 57.39 -15.45 4.76
CA ALA A 319 56.96 -14.06 4.98
C ALA A 319 55.96 -13.93 6.15
N HIS A 320 55.26 -15.00 6.49
CA HIS A 320 54.24 -15.05 7.55
C HIS A 320 54.71 -15.79 8.81
N MET A 321 56.03 -15.88 9.03
CA MET A 321 56.61 -16.55 10.20
C MET A 321 56.31 -15.78 11.50
N ASP A 322 55.81 -16.49 12.52
CA ASP A 322 55.66 -15.96 13.87
C ASP A 322 57.04 -15.95 14.54
N LEU A 323 57.75 -14.83 14.40
CA LEU A 323 59.08 -14.64 14.96
C LEU A 323 59.10 -14.88 16.49
N PRO A 324 58.24 -14.24 17.31
CA PRO A 324 58.21 -14.49 18.76
C PRO A 324 58.08 -15.96 19.12
N GLN A 325 57.09 -16.65 18.57
CA GLN A 325 56.80 -18.04 18.92
C GLN A 325 57.89 -18.99 18.42
N THR A 326 58.44 -18.72 17.23
CA THR A 326 59.60 -19.44 16.69
C THR A 326 60.84 -19.30 17.58
N PHE A 327 61.12 -18.09 18.08
CA PHE A 327 62.22 -17.86 19.03
C PHE A 327 61.98 -18.55 20.37
N ILE A 328 60.73 -18.53 20.88
CA ILE A 328 60.36 -19.22 22.13
C ILE A 328 60.57 -20.73 21.98
N ASN A 329 60.11 -21.34 20.89
CA ASN A 329 60.31 -22.76 20.62
C ASN A 329 61.80 -23.12 20.54
N SER A 330 62.60 -22.28 19.88
CA SER A 330 64.05 -22.45 19.78
C SER A 330 64.76 -22.34 21.14
N LEU A 331 64.32 -21.42 22.00
CA LEU A 331 64.82 -21.26 23.38
C LEU A 331 64.44 -22.44 24.27
N ILE A 332 63.21 -22.92 24.19
CA ILE A 332 62.73 -24.10 24.93
C ILE A 332 63.55 -25.34 24.53
N ARG A 333 63.83 -25.52 23.23
CA ARG A 333 64.62 -26.64 22.72
C ARG A 333 66.10 -26.55 23.08
N SER A 334 66.70 -25.37 22.96
CA SER A 334 68.14 -25.17 23.15
C SER A 334 68.56 -25.05 24.61
N GLY A 335 67.64 -24.70 25.51
CA GLY A 335 67.93 -24.46 26.93
C GLY A 335 68.84 -23.23 27.15
N THR A 336 69.43 -23.10 28.35
CA THR A 336 70.34 -22.01 28.72
C THR A 336 71.77 -22.21 28.18
N GLY A 337 71.91 -22.47 26.88
CA GLY A 337 73.20 -22.54 26.19
C GLY A 337 73.57 -21.23 25.50
N ASP A 338 74.88 -20.98 25.31
CA ASP A 338 75.43 -19.71 24.77
C ASP A 338 75.12 -19.42 23.29
N SER A 339 74.42 -20.31 22.57
CA SER A 339 74.06 -20.08 21.16
C SER A 339 72.68 -20.64 20.81
N ILE A 340 71.76 -19.76 20.42
CA ILE A 340 70.45 -20.13 19.87
C ILE A 340 70.65 -20.55 18.41
N LYS A 341 70.31 -21.80 18.05
CA LYS A 341 70.32 -22.29 16.67
C LYS A 341 68.90 -22.60 16.24
N LEU A 342 68.35 -21.84 15.29
CA LEU A 342 67.03 -22.11 14.73
C LEU A 342 67.03 -23.42 13.93
N HIS A 343 66.05 -24.29 14.18
CA HIS A 343 65.79 -25.49 13.38
C HIS A 343 64.41 -25.35 12.71
N PRO A 344 64.18 -25.97 11.53
CA PRO A 344 62.88 -25.93 10.86
C PRO A 344 61.70 -26.32 11.77
N ASP A 345 61.91 -27.26 12.70
CA ASP A 345 60.88 -27.70 13.65
C ASP A 345 60.49 -26.63 14.70
N ASP A 346 61.31 -25.59 14.87
CA ASP A 346 60.99 -24.47 15.76
C ASP A 346 60.06 -23.46 15.07
N ILE A 347 59.98 -23.49 13.73
CA ILE A 347 59.33 -22.45 12.94
C ILE A 347 57.82 -22.62 12.99
N GLU A 348 57.14 -21.57 13.45
CA GLU A 348 55.70 -21.43 13.34
C GLU A 348 55.34 -20.37 12.30
N VAL A 349 54.33 -20.66 11.49
CA VAL A 349 53.84 -19.77 10.43
C VAL A 349 52.37 -19.46 10.69
N HIS A 350 51.99 -18.20 10.53
CA HIS A 350 50.59 -17.78 10.59
C HIS A 350 49.80 -18.41 9.45
N LYS A 351 48.63 -19.00 9.75
CA LYS A 351 47.70 -19.43 8.71
C LYS A 351 47.24 -18.21 7.93
N THR A 352 47.36 -18.23 6.61
CA THR A 352 46.78 -17.19 5.75
C THR A 352 45.40 -17.62 5.25
N ARG A 353 44.50 -16.65 5.08
CA ARG A 353 43.18 -16.89 4.50
C ARG A 353 43.13 -16.25 3.12
N ASN A 354 42.81 -17.05 2.10
CA ASN A 354 42.39 -16.53 0.81
C ASN A 354 40.87 -16.36 0.79
N SER A 355 40.40 -15.18 0.39
CA SER A 355 39.00 -14.92 0.09
C SER A 355 38.90 -14.75 -1.44
N PRO A 356 38.60 -15.83 -2.19
CA PRO A 356 38.47 -15.74 -3.64
C PRO A 356 37.34 -14.77 -4.00
N LYS A 357 37.60 -13.85 -4.93
CA LYS A 357 36.58 -12.97 -5.51
C LYS A 357 35.96 -13.67 -6.70
N CYS A 358 34.63 -13.83 -6.72
CA CYS A 358 33.90 -14.41 -7.84
C CYS A 358 33.24 -13.32 -8.69
N ALA A 359 33.19 -13.51 -10.01
CA ALA A 359 32.41 -12.68 -10.94
C ALA A 359 31.34 -13.54 -11.61
N THR A 360 30.08 -13.25 -11.33
CA THR A 360 28.90 -14.00 -11.79
C THR A 360 28.12 -13.18 -12.81
N ALA A 361 27.86 -13.76 -13.99
CA ALA A 361 27.01 -13.16 -15.01
C ALA A 361 25.72 -13.97 -15.17
N VAL A 362 24.57 -13.29 -15.06
CA VAL A 362 23.24 -13.91 -15.13
C VAL A 362 22.53 -13.42 -16.38
N ILE A 363 22.18 -14.36 -17.26
CA ILE A 363 21.46 -14.07 -18.50
C ILE A 363 19.98 -14.39 -18.28
N MET A 364 19.12 -13.40 -18.46
CA MET A 364 17.68 -13.50 -18.30
C MET A 364 17.01 -13.58 -19.67
N ASP A 365 16.34 -14.68 -19.97
CA ASP A 365 15.51 -14.79 -21.17
C ASP A 365 14.28 -13.89 -21.02
N MET A 366 14.12 -12.98 -21.99
CA MET A 366 13.02 -12.03 -22.08
C MET A 366 12.29 -12.13 -23.43
N SER A 367 12.40 -13.27 -24.11
CA SER A 367 11.76 -13.54 -25.39
C SER A 367 10.23 -13.45 -25.33
N GLY A 368 9.57 -13.35 -26.49
CA GLY A 368 8.10 -13.26 -26.56
C GLY A 368 7.36 -14.41 -25.87
N SER A 369 7.98 -15.58 -25.75
CA SER A 369 7.43 -16.74 -25.03
C SER A 369 7.30 -16.50 -23.52
N MET A 370 8.19 -15.70 -22.94
CA MET A 370 8.20 -15.35 -21.50
C MET A 370 7.03 -14.45 -21.09
N ARG A 371 6.28 -13.90 -22.05
CA ARG A 371 5.07 -13.10 -21.79
C ARG A 371 3.90 -13.97 -21.34
N TYR A 372 3.90 -15.26 -21.68
CA TYR A 372 2.83 -16.18 -21.28
C TYR A 372 2.90 -16.43 -19.76
N GLU A 373 1.74 -16.40 -19.10
CA GLU A 373 1.57 -16.69 -17.65
C GLU A 373 2.45 -15.84 -16.70
N GLY A 374 2.96 -14.68 -17.13
CA GLY A 374 3.77 -13.82 -16.28
C GLY A 374 5.16 -14.39 -15.93
N GLN A 375 5.67 -15.36 -16.71
CA GLN A 375 6.98 -15.97 -16.46
C GLN A 375 8.14 -14.96 -16.43
N TYR A 376 8.05 -13.88 -17.21
CA TYR A 376 8.98 -12.76 -17.15
C TYR A 376 9.08 -12.12 -15.75
N MET A 377 7.98 -12.09 -14.98
CA MET A 377 8.01 -11.60 -13.58
C MET A 377 8.79 -12.55 -12.68
N ASN A 378 8.62 -13.85 -12.88
CA ASN A 378 9.32 -14.87 -12.08
C ASN A 378 10.83 -14.81 -12.31
N VAL A 379 11.26 -14.58 -13.56
CA VAL A 379 12.69 -14.38 -13.88
C VAL A 379 13.24 -13.13 -13.21
N LYS A 380 12.54 -11.99 -13.29
CA LYS A 380 12.96 -10.76 -12.62
C LYS A 380 12.99 -10.90 -11.09
N ARG A 381 12.00 -11.58 -10.49
CA ARG A 381 12.01 -11.90 -9.05
C ARG A 381 13.24 -12.74 -8.68
N MET A 382 13.50 -13.81 -9.42
CA MET A 382 14.68 -14.66 -9.19
C MET A 382 16.00 -13.87 -9.32
N ALA A 383 16.12 -13.02 -10.33
CA ALA A 383 17.30 -12.18 -10.52
C ALA A 383 17.51 -11.22 -9.35
N LEU A 384 16.43 -10.60 -8.86
CA LEU A 384 16.47 -9.69 -7.72
C LEU A 384 16.86 -10.39 -6.42
N ALA A 385 16.32 -11.59 -6.20
CA ALA A 385 16.69 -12.45 -5.07
C ALA A 385 18.18 -12.80 -5.14
N LEU A 386 18.66 -13.24 -6.31
CA LEU A 386 20.06 -13.63 -6.50
C LEU A 386 21.02 -12.45 -6.28
N ASP A 387 20.67 -11.24 -6.74
CA ASP A 387 21.43 -10.01 -6.49
C ASP A 387 21.53 -9.73 -4.97
N GLY A 388 20.41 -9.85 -4.26
CA GLY A 388 20.35 -9.66 -2.82
C GLY A 388 21.17 -10.70 -2.05
N LEU A 389 21.13 -11.96 -2.47
CA LEU A 389 21.87 -13.05 -1.85
C LEU A 389 23.37 -12.85 -2.02
N ILE A 390 23.84 -12.61 -3.25
CA ILE A 390 25.26 -12.45 -3.55
C ILE A 390 25.82 -11.21 -2.83
N ARG A 391 25.10 -10.07 -2.87
CA ARG A 391 25.57 -8.85 -2.22
C ARG A 391 25.53 -8.89 -0.69
N SER A 392 24.66 -9.72 -0.09
CA SER A 392 24.57 -9.86 1.36
C SER A 392 25.56 -10.89 1.91
N GLU A 393 25.68 -12.07 1.29
CA GLU A 393 26.59 -13.13 1.73
C GLU A 393 28.04 -12.89 1.28
N TYR A 394 28.25 -12.34 0.09
CA TYR A 394 29.56 -12.17 -0.55
C TYR A 394 29.78 -10.72 -1.03
N PRO A 395 29.94 -9.74 -0.12
CA PRO A 395 30.07 -8.33 -0.48
C PRO A 395 31.30 -7.99 -1.34
N GLY A 396 32.23 -8.93 -1.53
CA GLY A 396 33.40 -8.79 -2.41
C GLY A 396 33.22 -9.35 -3.83
N ASP A 397 32.08 -10.00 -4.11
CA ASP A 397 31.78 -10.63 -5.39
C ASP A 397 31.08 -9.66 -6.36
N PHE A 398 31.32 -9.85 -7.65
CA PHE A 398 30.71 -9.06 -8.72
C PHE A 398 29.56 -9.85 -9.34
N VAL A 399 28.37 -9.25 -9.45
CA VAL A 399 27.24 -9.83 -10.18
C VAL A 399 26.78 -8.86 -11.28
N GLN A 400 26.54 -9.37 -12.48
CA GLN A 400 26.00 -8.61 -13.61
C GLN A 400 24.81 -9.34 -14.23
N PHE A 401 23.74 -8.59 -14.50
CA PHE A 401 22.54 -9.10 -15.18
C PHE A 401 22.52 -8.64 -16.63
N ILE A 402 22.06 -9.54 -17.51
CA ILE A 402 21.94 -9.31 -18.96
C ILE A 402 20.54 -9.76 -19.38
N GLU A 403 19.71 -8.84 -19.84
CA GLU A 403 18.44 -9.16 -20.48
C GLU A 403 18.66 -9.60 -21.92
N MET A 404 18.13 -10.77 -22.28
CA MET A 404 18.24 -11.34 -23.62
C MET A 404 16.88 -11.36 -24.30
N TYR A 405 16.68 -10.44 -25.26
CA TYR A 405 15.54 -10.44 -26.18
C TYR A 405 16.02 -10.97 -27.55
N THR A 406 15.86 -10.17 -28.61
CA THR A 406 16.57 -10.35 -29.89
C THR A 406 18.05 -9.92 -29.80
N PHE A 407 18.35 -8.99 -28.90
CA PHE A 407 19.70 -8.51 -28.59
C PHE A 407 19.90 -8.50 -27.07
N GLY A 408 21.14 -8.71 -26.64
CA GLY A 408 21.53 -8.63 -25.24
C GLY A 408 21.65 -7.18 -24.77
N LYS A 409 21.01 -6.84 -23.65
CA LYS A 409 21.09 -5.53 -23.01
C LYS A 409 21.62 -5.69 -21.58
N LEU A 410 22.62 -4.90 -21.23
CA LEU A 410 23.12 -4.81 -19.86
C LEU A 410 22.12 -4.04 -19.00
N CYS A 411 21.84 -4.59 -17.81
CA CYS A 411 20.97 -4.00 -16.79
C CYS A 411 21.75 -3.16 -15.78
#